data_AF-A0A5D2AU96-F1
#
_entry.id   AF-A0A5D2AU96-F1
#
_cell.length_a   1.000
_cell.length_b   1.000
_cell.length_c   1.000
_cell.angle_alpha   90.00
_cell.angle_beta   90.00
_cell.angle_gamma   90.00
#
_symmetry.space_group_name_H-M   'P 1'
#
loop_
_entity.id
_entity.type
_entity.pdbx_description
1 polymer ?
#
loop_
_entity_poly.entity_id
_entity_poly.type
_entity_poly.pdbx_seq_one_letter_code
_entity_poly.pdbx_strand_id
1 'polypeptide(L)'
;MSVIGEAALSVFLELLGGKLLNSALNFVAGHKQLHPQLKQWQSILPDIQAVLDDAEEKQIKNEGVKKWLEDLQDLAYDVDGIFDAFAYQELRLKLQKSHTQASTSKVLKLMKLVQHAANSTACRP
;
A
#
# COMPACT_ATOMS: atom_id res chain seq x y z
N MET A 1 -9.39 19.26 23.07
CA MET A 1 -8.73 18.28 22.20
C MET A 1 -7.23 18.39 22.48
N SER A 2 -6.55 17.26 22.56
CA SER A 2 -5.15 17.20 23.00
C SER A 2 -4.21 17.61 21.86
N VAL A 3 -3.18 18.40 22.16
CA VAL A 3 -2.06 18.74 21.24
C VAL A 3 -1.42 17.48 20.64
N ILE A 4 -1.54 16.35 21.35
CA ILE A 4 -1.05 15.03 20.94
C ILE A 4 -1.73 14.54 19.64
N GLY A 5 -2.98 14.93 19.38
CA GLY A 5 -3.72 14.52 18.17
C GLY A 5 -3.20 15.17 16.90
N GLU A 6 -2.90 16.47 16.93
CA GLU A 6 -2.42 17.22 15.76
C GLU A 6 -1.01 16.80 15.34
N ALA A 7 -0.09 16.66 16.31
CA ALA A 7 1.26 16.17 16.04
C ALA A 7 1.24 14.74 15.45
N ALA A 8 0.31 13.89 15.93
CA ALA A 8 0.13 12.55 15.37
C ALA A 8 -0.41 12.60 13.93
N LEU A 9 -1.33 13.51 13.61
CA LEU A 9 -1.85 13.68 12.24
C LEU A 9 -0.79 14.19 11.27
N SER A 10 0.03 15.14 11.69
CA SER A 10 1.14 15.66 10.88
C SER A 10 2.12 14.53 10.49
N VAL A 11 2.59 13.76 11.48
CA VAL A 11 3.46 12.60 11.25
C VAL A 11 2.78 11.56 10.35
N PHE A 12 1.48 11.33 10.53
CA PHE A 12 0.72 10.40 9.70
C PHE A 12 0.66 10.88 8.23
N LEU A 13 0.33 12.15 7.99
CA LEU A 13 0.22 12.73 6.65
C LEU A 13 1.58 12.72 5.92
N GLU A 14 2.69 12.98 6.63
CA GLU A 14 4.05 12.86 6.09
C GLU A 14 4.37 11.42 5.68
N LEU A 15 4.09 10.45 6.56
CA LEU A 15 4.30 9.02 6.27
C LEU A 15 3.43 8.55 5.10
N LEU A 16 2.17 8.99 5.09
CA LEU A 16 1.16 8.68 4.08
C LEU A 16 1.59 9.21 2.72
N GLY A 17 1.84 10.52 2.60
CA GLY A 17 2.19 11.20 1.36
C GLY A 17 3.54 10.77 0.78
N GLY A 18 4.46 10.31 1.62
CA GLY A 18 5.75 9.78 1.21
C GLY A 18 5.71 8.29 0.86
N LYS A 19 5.98 7.46 1.85
CA LYS A 19 6.31 6.04 1.64
C LYS A 19 5.08 5.22 1.25
N LEU A 20 3.96 5.42 1.95
CA LEU A 20 2.77 4.60 1.75
C LEU A 20 2.13 4.86 0.39
N LEU A 21 1.87 6.12 0.04
CA LEU A 21 1.31 6.47 -1.27
C LEU A 21 2.18 6.00 -2.42
N ASN A 22 3.50 6.19 -2.31
CA ASN A 22 4.42 5.76 -3.37
C ASN A 22 4.40 4.23 -3.54
N SER A 23 4.36 3.48 -2.44
CA SER A 23 4.21 2.02 -2.50
C SER A 23 2.90 1.62 -3.17
N ALA A 24 1.78 2.23 -2.77
CA ALA A 24 0.48 1.93 -3.34
C ALA A 24 0.38 2.32 -4.82
N LEU A 25 0.90 3.48 -5.22
CA LEU A 25 0.97 3.93 -6.62
C LEU A 25 1.71 2.93 -7.51
N ASN A 26 2.86 2.42 -7.04
CA ASN A 26 3.61 1.39 -7.75
C ASN A 26 2.83 0.08 -7.82
N PHE A 27 2.16 -0.30 -6.73
CA PHE A 27 1.34 -1.51 -6.68
C PHE A 27 0.15 -1.46 -7.64
N VAL A 28 -0.50 -0.30 -7.77
CA VAL A 28 -1.68 -0.11 -8.63
C VAL A 28 -1.37 0.52 -9.99
N ALA A 29 -0.11 0.58 -10.44
CA ALA A 29 0.29 1.26 -11.68
C ALA A 29 -0.51 0.80 -12.92
N GLY A 30 -0.94 -0.46 -12.96
CA GLY A 30 -1.79 -1.01 -14.04
C GLY A 30 -3.31 -0.80 -13.84
N HIS A 31 -3.73 -0.25 -12.71
CA HIS A 31 -5.14 -0.16 -12.31
C HIS A 31 -5.73 1.20 -12.68
N LYS A 32 -6.43 1.24 -13.83
CA LYS A 32 -6.93 2.49 -14.46
C LYS A 32 -7.79 3.38 -13.56
N GLN A 33 -8.49 2.81 -12.57
CA GLN A 33 -9.35 3.56 -11.66
C GLN A 33 -8.63 4.03 -10.40
N LEU A 34 -7.75 3.21 -9.83
CA LEU A 34 -7.12 3.50 -8.54
C LEU A 34 -5.89 4.40 -8.70
N HIS A 35 -5.13 4.23 -9.79
CA HIS A 35 -3.92 5.01 -10.01
C HIS A 35 -4.19 6.52 -10.13
N PRO A 36 -5.21 7.00 -10.87
CA PRO A 36 -5.54 8.43 -10.89
C PRO A 36 -5.99 8.96 -9.53
N GLN A 37 -6.74 8.17 -8.75
CA GLN A 37 -7.22 8.57 -7.42
C GLN A 37 -6.05 8.74 -6.46
N LEU A 38 -5.13 7.78 -6.39
CA LEU A 38 -3.94 7.90 -5.54
C LEU A 38 -3.02 9.04 -5.99
N LYS A 39 -2.94 9.35 -7.30
CA LYS A 39 -2.23 10.53 -7.78
C LYS A 39 -2.87 11.84 -7.31
N GLN A 40 -4.21 11.91 -7.28
CA GLN A 40 -4.91 13.06 -6.72
C GLN A 40 -4.62 13.22 -5.23
N TRP A 41 -4.54 12.10 -4.50
CA TRP A 41 -4.18 12.13 -3.08
C TRP A 41 -2.76 12.68 -2.89
N GLN A 42 -1.83 12.29 -3.77
CA GLN A 42 -0.46 12.80 -3.77
C GLN A 42 -0.40 14.32 -3.93
N SER A 43 -1.32 14.92 -4.70
CA SER A 43 -1.37 16.37 -4.86
C SER A 43 -2.05 17.11 -3.71
N ILE A 44 -3.03 16.49 -3.03
CA ILE A 44 -3.83 17.18 -2.00
C ILE A 44 -3.27 17.05 -0.58
N LEU A 45 -2.54 15.98 -0.27
CA LEU A 45 -1.97 15.77 1.06
C LEU A 45 -1.03 16.89 1.52
N PRO A 46 -0.16 17.47 0.66
CA PRO A 46 0.63 18.64 1.05
C PRO A 46 -0.22 19.87 1.40
N ASP A 47 -1.35 20.07 0.71
CA ASP A 47 -2.25 21.18 1.00
C ASP A 47 -2.93 20.99 2.37
N ILE A 48 -3.33 19.75 2.69
CA ILE A 48 -3.91 19.40 3.99
C ILE A 48 -2.88 19.60 5.11
N GLN A 49 -1.61 19.21 4.88
CA GLN A 49 -0.52 19.44 5.82
C GLN A 49 -0.34 20.94 6.10
N ALA A 50 -0.31 21.78 5.06
CA ALA A 50 -0.18 23.23 5.24
C ALA A 50 -1.35 23.83 6.03
N VAL A 51 -2.59 23.37 5.79
CA VAL A 51 -3.76 23.80 6.56
C VAL A 51 -3.70 23.30 8.01
N LEU A 52 -3.17 22.10 8.24
CA LEU A 52 -2.98 21.53 9.57
C LEU A 52 -1.95 22.34 10.37
N ASP A 53 -0.83 22.72 9.74
CA ASP A 53 0.20 23.58 10.35
C ASP A 53 -0.39 24.96 10.71
N ASP A 54 -1.22 25.55 9.84
CA ASP A 54 -1.93 26.82 10.09
C ASP A 54 -3.04 26.72 11.17
N ALA A 55 -3.57 25.51 11.37
CA ALA A 55 -4.64 25.25 12.33
C ALA A 55 -4.12 25.19 13.77
N GLU A 56 -2.88 24.73 13.98
CA GLU A 56 -2.22 24.65 15.29
C GLU A 56 -2.27 26.01 16.02
N GLU A 57 -1.99 27.11 15.32
CA GLU A 57 -2.02 28.45 15.92
C GLU A 57 -3.44 28.96 16.23
N LYS A 58 -4.48 28.43 15.57
CA LYS A 58 -5.85 28.96 15.58
C LYS A 58 -6.87 28.09 16.31
N GLN A 59 -6.52 26.83 16.62
CA GLN A 59 -7.39 25.81 17.21
C GLN A 59 -8.04 26.26 18.53
N ILE A 60 -7.31 27.03 19.35
CA ILE A 60 -7.72 27.37 20.72
C ILE A 60 -9.01 28.22 20.76
N LYS A 61 -9.37 28.91 19.67
CA LYS A 61 -10.45 29.91 19.66
C LYS A 61 -11.59 29.64 18.67
N ASN A 62 -11.50 28.60 17.84
CA ASN A 62 -12.46 28.36 16.77
C ASN A 62 -12.99 26.92 16.79
N GLU A 63 -14.25 26.75 17.23
CA GLU A 63 -14.91 25.44 17.26
C GLU A 63 -15.05 24.80 15.86
N GLY A 64 -15.09 25.60 14.79
CA GLY A 64 -15.10 25.08 13.41
C GLY A 64 -13.77 24.41 13.04
N VAL A 65 -12.64 24.98 13.48
CA VAL A 65 -11.30 24.38 13.28
C VAL A 65 -11.19 23.08 14.07
N LYS A 66 -11.69 23.08 15.31
CA LYS A 66 -11.69 21.87 16.15
C LYS A 66 -12.50 20.73 15.53
N LYS A 67 -13.70 21.02 15.01
CA LYS A 67 -14.51 20.01 14.31
C LYS A 67 -13.82 19.50 13.04
N TRP A 68 -13.20 20.37 12.25
CA TRP A 68 -12.47 19.96 11.06
C TRP A 68 -11.29 19.02 11.39
N LEU A 69 -10.58 19.25 12.50
CA LEU A 69 -9.50 18.37 12.96
C LEU A 69 -10.02 17.02 13.45
N GLU A 70 -11.19 16.98 14.10
CA GLU A 70 -11.89 15.74 14.47
C GLU A 70 -12.22 14.92 13.22
N ASP A 71 -12.85 15.54 12.21
CA ASP A 71 -13.18 14.88 10.95
C ASP A 71 -11.91 14.39 10.20
N LEU A 72 -10.82 15.17 10.24
CA LEU A 72 -9.53 14.78 9.65
C LEU A 72 -8.90 13.59 10.39
N GLN A 73 -9.05 13.53 11.71
CA GLN A 73 -8.57 12.40 12.50
C GLN A 73 -9.30 11.11 12.17
N ASP A 74 -10.63 11.17 12.06
CA ASP A 74 -11.44 10.03 11.66
C ASP A 74 -11.05 9.54 10.25
N LEU A 75 -10.84 10.46 9.32
CA LEU A 75 -10.36 10.14 7.97
C LEU A 75 -8.97 9.46 7.99
N ALA A 76 -8.05 9.90 8.86
CA ALA A 76 -6.73 9.29 8.98
C ALA A 76 -6.83 7.80 9.40
N TYR A 77 -7.74 7.47 10.32
CA TYR A 77 -7.99 6.07 10.72
C TYR A 77 -8.54 5.22 9.57
N ASP A 78 -9.49 5.77 8.80
CA ASP A 78 -10.03 5.07 7.63
C ASP A 78 -8.95 4.79 6.58
N VAL A 79 -8.10 5.79 6.32
CA VAL A 79 -7.02 5.68 5.34
C VAL A 79 -5.94 4.71 5.78
N ASP A 80 -5.53 4.72 7.04
CA ASP A 80 -4.56 3.77 7.59
C ASP A 80 -5.01 2.31 7.37
N GLY A 81 -6.29 2.02 7.65
CA GLY A 81 -6.89 0.70 7.40
C GLY A 81 -6.89 0.30 5.93
N ILE A 82 -7.08 1.25 5.00
CA ILE A 82 -6.98 1.00 3.55
C ILE A 82 -5.54 0.63 3.16
N PHE A 83 -4.54 1.33 3.70
CA PHE A 83 -3.14 1.05 3.40
C PHE A 83 -2.65 -0.27 3.99
N ASP A 84 -3.13 -0.64 5.18
CA ASP A 84 -2.92 -1.98 5.73
C ASP A 84 -3.49 -3.08 4.83
N ALA A 85 -4.69 -2.85 4.26
CA ALA A 85 -5.26 -3.77 3.28
C ALA A 85 -4.41 -3.87 2.01
N PHE A 86 -3.84 -2.76 1.52
CA PHE A 86 -2.90 -2.79 0.39
C PHE A 86 -1.64 -3.59 0.72
N ALA A 87 -1.01 -3.33 1.87
CA ALA A 87 0.19 -4.03 2.31
C ALA A 87 -0.06 -5.55 2.43
N TYR A 88 -1.21 -5.93 2.99
CA TYR A 88 -1.63 -7.32 3.07
C TYR A 88 -1.79 -7.97 1.69
N GLN A 89 -2.48 -7.30 0.74
CA GLN A 89 -2.66 -7.85 -0.61
C GLN A 89 -1.34 -7.94 -1.38
N GLU A 90 -0.44 -6.97 -1.22
CA GLU A 90 0.88 -7.01 -1.83
C GLU A 90 1.68 -8.22 -1.33
N LEU A 91 1.70 -8.44 -0.01
CA LEU A 91 2.36 -9.60 0.60
C LEU A 91 1.76 -10.92 0.12
N ARG A 92 0.43 -11.02 0.11
CA ARG A 92 -0.30 -12.21 -0.35
C ARG A 92 0.04 -12.56 -1.79
N LEU A 93 0.09 -11.59 -2.69
CA LEU A 93 0.44 -11.81 -4.10
C LEU A 93 1.90 -12.24 -4.27
N LYS A 94 2.84 -11.66 -3.50
CA LYS A 94 4.25 -12.08 -3.50
C LYS A 94 4.40 -13.55 -3.07
N LEU A 95 3.68 -13.97 -2.03
CA LEU A 95 3.70 -15.35 -1.53
C LEU A 95 3.10 -16.34 -2.54
N GLN A 96 2.00 -15.99 -3.20
CA GLN A 96 1.40 -16.83 -4.23
C GLN A 96 2.33 -17.01 -5.45
N LYS A 97 2.99 -15.94 -5.89
CA LYS A 97 3.97 -16.00 -6.99
C LYS A 97 5.15 -16.92 -6.63
N SER A 98 5.71 -16.81 -5.42
CA SER A 98 6.83 -17.64 -4.99
C SER A 98 6.45 -19.13 -4.90
N HIS A 99 5.26 -19.44 -4.36
CA HIS A 99 4.76 -20.81 -4.30
C HIS A 99 4.54 -21.40 -5.71
N THR A 100 3.96 -20.62 -6.61
CA THR A 100 3.70 -21.04 -8.00
C THR A 100 4.99 -21.30 -8.76
N GLN A 101 5.98 -20.40 -8.65
CA GLN A 101 7.29 -20.53 -9.31
C GLN A 101 8.11 -21.71 -8.77
N ALA A 102 8.03 -22.00 -7.47
CA ALA A 102 8.65 -23.18 -6.87
C ALA A 102 8.00 -24.48 -7.37
N SER A 103 6.68 -24.49 -7.52
CA SER A 103 5.93 -25.66 -8.03
C SER A 103 6.23 -25.94 -9.51
N THR A 104 6.23 -24.92 -10.37
CA THR A 104 6.55 -25.09 -11.80
C THR A 104 7.98 -25.57 -12.03
N SER A 105 8.95 -25.08 -11.24
CA SER A 105 10.34 -25.54 -11.32
C SER A 105 10.50 -27.03 -10.99
N LYS A 106 9.72 -27.55 -10.03
CA LYS A 106 9.69 -28.99 -9.68
C LYS A 106 9.05 -29.82 -10.80
N VAL A 107 7.92 -29.35 -11.35
CA VAL A 107 7.23 -30.02 -12.48
C VAL A 107 8.14 -30.09 -13.71
N LEU A 108 8.80 -28.99 -14.08
CA LEU A 108 9.74 -28.96 -15.19
C LEU A 108 10.93 -29.91 -14.98
N LYS A 109 11.43 -30.01 -13.74
CA LYS A 109 12.51 -30.95 -13.40
C LYS A 109 12.05 -32.41 -13.55
N LEU A 110 10.85 -32.74 -13.10
CA LEU A 110 10.22 -34.04 -13.27
C LEU A 110 9.99 -34.39 -14.75
N MET A 111 9.44 -33.47 -15.54
CA MET A 111 9.22 -33.67 -16.98
C MET A 111 10.55 -33.96 -17.71
N LYS A 112 11.63 -33.24 -17.36
CA LYS A 112 12.97 -33.49 -17.91
C LYS A 112 13.50 -34.87 -17.53
N LEU A 113 13.30 -35.31 -16.29
CA LEU A 113 13.72 -36.64 -15.84
C LEU A 113 12.95 -37.76 -16.55
N VAL A 114 11.62 -37.61 -16.68
CA VAL A 114 10.78 -38.58 -17.41
C VAL A 114 11.18 -38.64 -18.88
N GLN A 115 11.43 -37.50 -19.51
CA GLN A 115 11.91 -37.45 -20.90
C GLN A 115 13.27 -38.16 -21.06
N HIS A 116 14.19 -37.94 -20.13
CA HIS A 116 15.50 -38.59 -20.17
C HIS A 116 15.41 -40.10 -19.94
N ALA A 117 14.57 -40.54 -19.01
CA ALA A 117 14.32 -41.95 -18.74
C ALA A 117 13.70 -42.66 -19.95
N ALA A 118 12.69 -42.05 -20.60
CA ALA A 118 12.05 -42.57 -21.79
C ALA A 118 13.05 -42.75 -22.94
N ASN A 119 13.91 -41.75 -23.18
CA ASN A 119 14.95 -41.80 -24.20
C ASN A 119 16.02 -42.86 -23.87
N SER A 120 16.33 -43.08 -22.58
CA SER A 120 17.30 -44.08 -22.13
C SER A 120 16.76 -45.51 -22.27
N THR A 121 15.46 -45.75 -22.02
CA THR A 121 14.82 -47.06 -22.20
C THR A 121 14.63 -47.46 -23.66
N ALA A 122 14.52 -46.50 -24.58
CA ALA A 122 14.43 -46.76 -26.02
C ALA A 122 15.76 -47.23 -26.65
N CYS A 123 16.88 -47.16 -25.92
CA CYS A 123 18.22 -47.60 -26.37
C CYS A 123 18.67 -48.95 -25.80
N ARG A 124 17.77 -49.77 -25.24
CA ARG A 124 18.12 -51.12 -24.78
C ARG A 124 17.75 -52.13 -25.89
N PRO A 125 18.72 -52.81 -26.53
CA PRO A 125 18.47 -53.86 -27.52
C PRO A 125 17.83 -55.11 -26.89
#